data_AF-A0A6B2DBI8-F1
#
_entry.id   AF-A0A6B2DBI8-F1
#
_cell.length_a   1.000
_cell.length_b   1.000
_cell.length_c   1.000
_cell.angle_alpha   90.00
_cell.angle_beta   90.00
_cell.angle_gamma   90.00
#
_symmetry.space_group_name_H-M   'P 1'
#
loop_
_entity.id
_entity.type
_entity.pdbx_description
1 polymer ?
#
loop_
_entity_poly.entity_id
_entity_poly.type
_entity_poly.pdbx_seq_one_letter_code
_entity_poly.pdbx_strand_id
1 'polypeptide(L)'
;MLWFTARAEGDGLSAAVSVETLHGDSLDTFAAGLDRDFRGWPGTRTWTSFRGDLELRATHTGHVVELVWTLRRHEWECTVRTPVTPGEELRRFSADVAEFLVS
;
A
#
# COMPACT_ATOMS: atom_id res chain seq x y z
N MET A 1 7.81 3.49 -17.02
CA MET A 1 6.68 4.26 -16.46
C MET A 1 5.49 3.33 -16.39
N LEU A 2 4.77 3.34 -15.27
CA LEU A 2 3.65 2.42 -15.04
C LEU A 2 2.46 3.21 -14.47
N TRP A 3 1.27 2.89 -14.94
CA TRP A 3 0.02 3.59 -14.63
C TRP A 3 -1.02 2.60 -14.15
N PHE A 4 -1.68 2.92 -13.06
CA PHE A 4 -2.83 2.14 -12.58
C PHE A 4 -3.87 3.04 -11.93
N THR A 5 -5.03 2.46 -11.63
CA THR A 5 -6.07 3.12 -10.86
C THR A 5 -6.09 2.54 -9.46
N ALA A 6 -5.98 3.39 -8.45
CA ALA A 6 -6.28 3.02 -7.07
C ALA A 6 -7.74 3.33 -6.78
N ARG A 7 -8.48 2.37 -6.23
CA ARG A 7 -9.90 2.50 -5.90
C ARG A 7 -10.14 2.09 -4.45
N ALA A 8 -10.91 2.91 -3.73
CA ALA A 8 -11.38 2.64 -2.38
C ALA A 8 -12.92 2.63 -2.39
N GLU A 9 -13.53 1.64 -1.76
CA GLU A 9 -14.98 1.47 -1.68
C GLU A 9 -15.39 0.98 -0.28
N GLY A 10 -16.53 1.46 0.23
CA GLY A 10 -17.11 1.01 1.50
C GLY A 10 -18.20 1.95 2.00
N ASP A 11 -19.23 1.44 2.69
CA ASP A 11 -20.31 2.24 3.31
C ASP A 11 -20.95 3.32 2.41
N GLY A 12 -21.09 3.03 1.11
CA GLY A 12 -21.63 3.98 0.12
C GLY A 12 -20.63 5.01 -0.40
N LEU A 13 -19.38 5.00 0.09
CA LEU A 13 -18.25 5.74 -0.43
C LEU A 13 -17.59 4.98 -1.59
N SER A 14 -17.22 5.71 -2.63
CA SER A 14 -16.37 5.23 -3.73
C SER A 14 -15.42 6.36 -4.13
N ALA A 15 -14.12 6.13 -4.01
CA ALA A 15 -13.07 7.06 -4.41
C ALA A 15 -12.08 6.38 -5.36
N ALA A 16 -11.58 7.10 -6.36
CA ALA A 16 -10.58 6.58 -7.28
C ALA A 16 -9.62 7.66 -7.77
N VAL A 17 -8.35 7.30 -7.93
CA VAL A 17 -7.30 8.15 -8.49
C VAL A 17 -6.48 7.38 -9.52
N SER A 18 -6.07 8.05 -10.59
CA SER A 18 -5.05 7.54 -11.50
C SER A 18 -3.68 7.79 -10.87
N VAL A 19 -2.90 6.74 -10.73
CA VAL A 19 -1.58 6.77 -10.11
C VAL A 19 -0.52 6.63 -11.20
N GLU A 20 0.41 7.60 -11.23
CA GLU A 20 1.62 7.53 -12.04
C GLU A 20 2.78 7.04 -11.18
N THR A 21 3.53 6.07 -11.68
CA THR A 21 4.75 5.59 -11.02
C THR A 21 5.95 5.48 -11.97
N LEU A 22 7.14 5.69 -11.43
CA LEU A 22 8.40 5.36 -12.08
C LEU A 22 8.74 3.91 -11.80
N HIS A 23 8.18 3.00 -12.61
CA HIS A 23 8.39 1.55 -12.47
C HIS A 23 7.95 1.05 -11.08
N GLY A 24 6.79 1.51 -10.62
CA GLY A 24 6.23 1.15 -9.31
C GLY A 24 6.79 1.95 -8.13
N ASP A 25 7.73 2.88 -8.33
CA ASP A 25 8.32 3.70 -7.25
C ASP A 25 8.86 2.84 -6.08
N SER A 26 9.44 1.68 -6.40
CA SER A 26 9.90 0.69 -5.41
C SER A 26 8.80 0.09 -4.52
N LEU A 27 7.53 0.09 -4.95
CA LEU A 27 6.42 -0.51 -4.21
C LEU A 27 6.61 -2.02 -3.97
N ASP A 28 7.15 -2.72 -4.96
CA ASP A 28 7.56 -4.13 -4.88
C ASP A 28 8.61 -4.34 -3.77
N THR A 29 9.64 -3.49 -3.74
CA THR A 29 10.72 -3.54 -2.75
C THR A 29 10.20 -3.19 -1.36
N PHE A 30 9.29 -2.21 -1.27
CA PHE A 30 8.60 -1.86 -0.04
C PHE A 30 7.82 -3.05 0.51
N ALA A 31 6.96 -3.68 -0.30
CA ALA A 31 6.15 -4.82 0.10
C ALA A 31 7.00 -6.04 0.49
N ALA A 32 8.06 -6.32 -0.28
CA ALA A 32 9.02 -7.37 0.04
C ALA A 32 9.79 -7.10 1.34
N GLY A 33 10.01 -5.83 1.68
CA GLY A 33 10.57 -5.42 2.97
C GLY A 33 9.63 -5.69 4.14
N LEU A 34 8.30 -5.52 3.97
CA LEU A 34 7.32 -5.86 5.00
C LEU A 34 7.24 -7.35 5.25
N ASP A 35 7.24 -8.16 4.18
CA ASP A 35 7.26 -9.63 4.28
C ASP A 35 8.55 -10.12 4.93
N ARG A 36 9.73 -9.64 4.49
CA ARG A 36 11.01 -10.03 5.09
C ARG A 36 11.07 -9.77 6.59
N ASP A 37 10.54 -8.62 7.02
CA ASP A 37 10.56 -8.18 8.40
C ASP A 37 9.25 -8.48 9.12
N PHE A 38 8.49 -9.50 8.70
CA PHE A 38 7.17 -9.82 9.27
C PHE A 38 7.16 -10.02 10.79
N ARG A 39 8.32 -10.35 11.39
CA ARG A 39 8.47 -10.47 12.85
C ARG A 39 8.37 -9.14 13.60
N GLY A 40 8.54 -8.02 12.89
CA GLY A 40 8.41 -6.67 13.45
C GLY A 40 9.45 -5.70 12.91
N TRP A 41 9.07 -4.42 12.89
CA TRP A 41 9.96 -3.28 12.67
C TRP A 41 9.53 -2.11 13.56
N PRO A 42 10.44 -1.20 13.94
CA PRO A 42 10.08 -0.01 14.69
C PRO A 42 9.40 1.03 13.80
N GLY A 43 8.40 1.72 14.35
CA GLY A 43 7.75 2.88 13.71
C GLY A 43 6.91 2.55 12.49
N THR A 44 6.75 3.54 11.61
CA THR A 44 5.96 3.43 10.38
C THR A 44 6.87 3.43 9.17
N ARG A 45 6.67 2.47 8.26
CA ARG A 45 7.26 2.49 6.93
C ARG A 45 6.28 3.13 5.97
N THR A 46 6.76 3.94 5.04
CA THR A 46 5.92 4.66 4.08
C THR A 46 6.42 4.42 2.67
N TRP A 47 5.51 4.09 1.77
CA TRP A 47 5.67 4.18 0.33
C TRP A 47 4.73 5.25 -0.21
N THR A 48 5.20 6.02 -1.19
CA THR A 48 4.41 7.07 -1.85
C THR A 48 4.71 7.03 -3.34
N SER A 49 3.65 7.05 -4.15
CA SER A 49 3.75 7.19 -5.60
C SER A 49 4.43 8.49 -6.03
N PHE A 50 4.97 8.53 -7.25
CA PHE A 50 5.74 9.65 -7.79
C PHE A 50 5.05 11.01 -7.63
N ARG A 51 3.73 11.07 -7.87
CA ARG A 51 2.93 12.30 -7.72
C ARG A 51 2.27 12.48 -6.35
N GLY A 52 2.36 11.50 -5.47
CA GLY A 52 1.72 11.55 -4.15
C GLY A 52 0.22 11.31 -4.13
N ASP A 53 -0.37 10.89 -5.25
CA ASP A 53 -1.80 10.57 -5.37
C ASP A 53 -2.17 9.31 -4.58
N LEU A 54 -1.21 8.42 -4.35
CA LEU A 54 -1.33 7.24 -3.48
C LEU A 54 -0.16 7.14 -2.51
N GLU A 55 -0.47 6.89 -1.25
CA GLU A 55 0.47 6.56 -0.17
C GLU A 55 0.02 5.28 0.54
N LEU A 56 0.99 4.45 0.92
CA LEU A 56 0.81 3.27 1.76
C LEU A 56 1.72 3.39 2.98
N ARG A 57 1.14 3.40 4.17
CA ARG A 57 1.86 3.34 5.43
C ARG A 57 1.66 1.98 6.08
N ALA A 58 2.73 1.43 6.64
CA ALA A 58 2.72 0.15 7.33
C ALA A 58 3.30 0.27 8.75
N THR A 59 2.51 -0.10 9.75
CA THR A 59 2.94 -0.12 11.15
C THR A 59 2.71 -1.50 11.75
N HIS A 60 3.76 -2.09 12.31
CA HIS A 60 3.66 -3.35 13.03
C HIS A 60 3.34 -3.10 14.49
N THR A 61 2.27 -3.72 15.01
CA THR A 61 1.84 -3.55 16.41
C THR A 61 2.01 -4.83 17.24
N GLY A 62 2.91 -5.71 16.81
CA GLY A 62 3.20 -7.01 17.44
C GLY A 62 2.34 -8.15 16.91
N HIS A 63 1.02 -7.98 16.87
CA HIS A 63 0.08 -9.04 16.46
C HIS A 63 -0.59 -8.79 15.11
N VAL A 64 -0.56 -7.54 14.63
CA VAL A 64 -1.15 -7.11 13.36
C VAL A 64 -0.20 -6.12 12.70
N VAL A 65 -0.21 -6.11 11.37
CA VAL A 65 0.33 -4.99 10.60
C VAL A 65 -0.82 -4.16 10.08
N GLU A 66 -0.84 -2.89 10.48
CA GLU A 66 -1.81 -1.93 10.01
C GLU A 66 -1.32 -1.34 8.69
N LEU A 67 -2.01 -1.64 7.60
CA LEU A 67 -1.79 -1.02 6.29
C LEU A 67 -2.76 0.14 6.11
N VAL A 68 -2.24 1.36 6.05
CA VAL A 68 -3.03 2.57 5.85
C VAL A 68 -2.79 3.09 4.44
N TRP A 69 -3.80 2.93 3.58
CA TRP A 69 -3.83 3.43 2.22
C TRP A 69 -4.44 4.81 2.22
N THR A 70 -3.79 5.76 1.55
CA THR A 70 -4.32 7.11 1.41
C THR A 70 -4.32 7.53 -0.05
N LEU A 71 -5.53 7.69 -0.60
CA LEU A 71 -5.77 8.22 -1.94
C LEU A 71 -5.99 9.73 -1.81
N ARG A 72 -5.33 10.52 -2.66
CA ARG A 72 -5.40 11.99 -2.63
C ARG A 72 -5.65 12.55 -4.01
N ARG A 73 -6.51 13.56 -4.08
CA ARG A 73 -6.62 14.40 -5.26
C ARG A 73 -7.14 15.77 -4.90
N HIS A 74 -6.33 16.80 -5.14
CA HIS A 74 -6.60 18.23 -4.91
C HIS A 74 -7.38 18.55 -3.62
N GLU A 75 -8.70 18.40 -3.65
CA GLU A 75 -9.66 18.84 -2.64
C GLU A 75 -10.09 17.72 -1.68
N TRP A 76 -9.70 16.47 -1.94
CA TRP A 76 -10.11 15.35 -1.11
C TRP A 76 -8.99 14.35 -0.82
N GLU A 77 -9.13 13.70 0.33
CA GLU A 77 -8.34 12.56 0.76
C GLU A 77 -9.30 11.44 1.20
N CYS A 78 -9.00 10.20 0.83
CA CYS A 78 -9.68 9.00 1.31
C CYS A 78 -8.66 8.07 1.94
N THR A 79 -8.89 7.69 3.20
CA THR A 79 -8.03 6.75 3.92
C THR A 79 -8.75 5.43 4.14
N VAL A 80 -8.09 4.33 3.78
CA VAL A 80 -8.53 2.95 4.04
C VAL A 80 -7.52 2.27 4.95
N ARG A 81 -8.03 1.53 5.93
CA ARG A 81 -7.25 0.79 6.93
C ARG A 81 -7.48 -0.69 6.73
N THR A 82 -6.40 -1.43 6.46
CA THR A 82 -6.43 -2.87 6.22
C THR A 82 -5.51 -3.55 7.22
N PRO A 83 -6.05 -4.09 8.32
CA PRO A 83 -5.26 -4.92 9.21
C PRO A 83 -4.90 -6.23 8.51
N VAL A 84 -3.63 -6.62 8.53
CA VAL A 84 -3.16 -7.91 8.00
C VAL A 84 -2.38 -8.67 9.06
N THR A 85 -2.52 -9.99 9.05
CA THR A 85 -1.73 -10.85 9.94
C THR A 85 -0.26 -10.88 9.50
N PRO A 86 0.69 -10.79 10.44
CA PRO A 86 2.08 -10.98 10.11
C PRO A 86 2.33 -12.39 9.55
N GLY A 87 3.28 -12.51 8.63
CA GLY A 87 3.64 -13.79 8.01
C GLY A 87 2.84 -14.02 6.72
N GLU A 88 1.96 -15.02 6.69
CA GLU A 88 1.37 -15.52 5.44
C GLU A 88 0.52 -14.46 4.70
N GLU A 89 -0.26 -13.63 5.39
CA GLU A 89 -1.00 -12.55 4.71
C GLU A 89 -0.08 -11.46 4.15
N LEU A 90 0.98 -11.08 4.87
CA LEU A 90 2.00 -10.16 4.34
C LEU A 90 2.75 -10.76 3.15
N ARG A 91 3.04 -12.06 3.18
CA ARG A 91 3.70 -12.75 2.08
C ARG A 91 2.83 -12.76 0.83
N ARG A 92 1.52 -13.03 0.98
CA ARG A 92 0.55 -12.92 -0.11
C ARG A 92 0.46 -11.50 -0.63
N PHE A 93 0.32 -10.52 0.26
CA PHE A 93 0.33 -9.11 -0.10
C PHE A 93 1.58 -8.74 -0.93
N SER A 94 2.77 -9.17 -0.51
CA SER A 94 4.00 -8.93 -1.26
C SER A 94 4.02 -9.60 -2.62
N ALA A 95 3.49 -10.82 -2.74
CA ALA A 95 3.41 -11.54 -4.01
C ALA A 95 2.40 -10.86 -4.97
N ASP A 96 1.22 -10.51 -4.46
CA ASP A 96 0.16 -9.85 -5.21
C ASP A 96 0.62 -8.49 -5.76
N VAL A 97 1.37 -7.72 -4.97
CA VAL A 97 1.99 -6.46 -5.42
C VAL A 97 3.00 -6.69 -6.54
N ALA A 98 3.87 -7.70 -6.40
CA ALA A 98 4.87 -8.00 -7.42
C ALA A 98 4.22 -8.45 -8.75
N GLU A 99 3.18 -9.28 -8.67
CA GLU A 99 2.40 -9.73 -9.84
C GLU A 99 1.67 -8.56 -10.49
N PHE A 100 1.01 -7.71 -9.70
CA PHE A 100 0.28 -6.54 -10.19
C PHE A 100 1.17 -5.55 -10.96
N LEU A 101 2.43 -5.38 -10.56
CA LEU A 101 3.34 -4.44 -11.21
C LEU A 101 3.94 -4.93 -12.53
N VAL A 102 3.77 -6.23 -12.85
CA VAL A 102 4.26 -6.83 -14.10
C VAL A 102 3.14 -7.23 -15.06
N SER A 103 1.87 -7.16 -14.63
CA SER A 103 0.68 -7.40 -15.45
C SER A 103 0.31 -6.18 -16.31
#